data_AF-A0A2P4S777-F1
#
_entry.id   AF-A0A2P4S777-F1
#
_cell.length_a   1.000
_cell.length_b   1.000
_cell.length_c   1.000
_cell.angle_alpha   90.00
_cell.angle_beta   90.00
_cell.angle_gamma   90.00
#
_symmetry.space_group_name_H-M   'P 1'
#
loop_
_entity.id
_entity.type
_entity.pdbx_description
1 polymer ?
#
loop_
_entity_poly.entity_id
_entity_poly.type
_entity_poly.pdbx_seq_one_letter_code
_entity_poly.pdbx_strand_id
1 'polypeptide(L)'
;MGSKQCRAMPSGAEPYQVVLRHAKWFHAMPSGGKRDTDLILPINSSLSVTLHQDQLRTTTTAAACRDFTEDRLWLNGEEVDATQPRLQACLREVRRLARKRRGDDASAPLSLSYKVHVASENNFPTAAGLASSAAGYACLVSALARLYGVEGELSEVARRGSGSACRSMLGGFVQWHRGERPDGRDSVAQQLAPETHWPELSILVLVVSGEKKAVGSTAGMQTSVDTSPLLKHRAEVVVPERMT
;
A
#
# COMPACT_ATOMS: atom_id res chain seq x y z
N MET A 1 11.56 0.17 26.38
CA MET A 1 10.47 -0.08 27.37
C MET A 1 9.23 -0.51 26.59
N GLY A 2 8.65 -1.64 26.98
CA GLY A 2 7.84 -2.50 26.10
C GLY A 2 6.44 -1.97 25.80
N SER A 3 6.07 -1.98 24.51
CA SER A 3 4.67 -1.86 24.08
C SER A 3 3.97 -3.21 24.23
N LYS A 4 3.23 -3.36 25.33
CA LYS A 4 2.36 -4.52 25.59
C LYS A 4 1.25 -4.62 24.53
N GLN A 5 0.95 -5.86 24.16
CA GLN A 5 -0.20 -6.32 23.36
C GLN A 5 -1.53 -5.70 23.84
N CYS A 6 -2.41 -5.35 22.89
CA CYS A 6 -3.85 -5.30 23.16
C CYS A 6 -4.50 -6.57 22.59
N ARG A 7 -4.89 -7.48 23.49
CA ARG A 7 -5.89 -8.53 23.25
C ARG A 7 -6.73 -8.71 24.52
N ALA A 8 -8.01 -8.39 24.44
CA ALA A 8 -9.16 -8.96 25.16
C ALA A 8 -10.42 -8.48 24.40
N MET A 9 -11.41 -9.28 23.95
CA MET A 9 -12.19 -10.40 24.55
C MET A 9 -13.09 -9.93 25.72
N PRO A 10 -14.16 -10.66 26.11
CA PRO A 10 -15.47 -10.79 25.48
C PRO A 10 -16.63 -10.27 26.38
N SER A 11 -17.55 -9.44 25.84
CA SER A 11 -19.03 -9.46 26.04
C SER A 11 -19.61 -8.10 25.63
N GLY A 12 -20.52 -8.07 24.65
CA GLY A 12 -21.12 -6.86 24.11
C GLY A 12 -20.37 -6.36 22.88
N ALA A 13 -21.00 -6.46 21.70
CA ALA A 13 -20.40 -6.32 20.38
C ALA A 13 -19.71 -4.95 20.15
N GLU A 14 -18.40 -4.88 20.40
CA GLU A 14 -17.54 -3.79 19.93
C GLU A 14 -16.70 -4.22 18.72
N PRO A 15 -16.43 -3.30 17.77
CA PRO A 15 -15.75 -3.62 16.52
C PRO A 15 -14.29 -4.03 16.73
N TYR A 16 -13.81 -4.99 15.93
CA TYR A 16 -12.39 -5.36 15.90
C TYR A 16 -11.54 -4.22 15.35
N GLN A 17 -10.85 -3.46 16.19
CA GLN A 17 -10.09 -2.28 15.77
C GLN A 17 -8.58 -2.54 15.67
N VAL A 18 -7.97 -2.17 14.53
CA VAL A 18 -6.50 -2.18 14.36
C VAL A 18 -6.03 -0.82 13.91
N VAL A 19 -5.09 -0.21 14.65
CA VAL A 19 -4.40 1.02 14.24
C VAL A 19 -2.99 0.69 13.76
N LEU A 20 -2.64 1.20 12.57
CA LEU A 20 -1.32 1.02 11.97
C LEU A 20 -0.75 2.31 11.43
N ARG A 21 0.58 2.34 11.34
CA ARG A 21 1.34 3.46 10.78
C ARG A 21 2.23 2.93 9.67
N HIS A 22 2.14 3.54 8.49
CA HIS A 22 3.05 3.26 7.39
C HIS A 22 3.85 4.49 6.99
N ALA A 23 5.13 4.23 6.80
CA ALA A 23 6.08 5.17 6.28
C ALA A 23 5.82 5.49 4.80
N LYS A 24 6.09 6.73 4.44
CA LYS A 24 6.11 7.21 3.06
C LYS A 24 7.46 6.91 2.40
N TRP A 25 7.58 7.18 1.10
CA TRP A 25 8.80 6.85 0.32
C TRP A 25 9.24 7.99 -0.56
N PHE A 26 10.54 8.05 -0.80
CA PHE A 26 11.15 8.84 -1.87
C PHE A 26 11.63 7.91 -3.00
N HIS A 27 11.45 8.31 -4.26
CA HIS A 27 11.91 7.53 -5.40
C HIS A 27 13.36 7.85 -5.69
N ALA A 28 14.25 6.86 -5.58
CA ALA A 28 15.56 6.93 -6.23
C ALA A 28 15.40 6.64 -7.74
N MET A 29 14.52 5.68 -8.10
CA MET A 29 14.16 5.40 -9.49
C MET A 29 12.65 5.12 -9.65
N PRO A 30 11.91 5.92 -10.46
CA PRO A 30 10.48 5.77 -10.64
C PRO A 30 10.11 4.62 -11.61
N SER A 31 9.02 3.93 -11.30
CA SER A 31 8.46 2.79 -12.06
C SER A 31 7.64 3.22 -13.30
N GLY A 32 7.91 4.39 -13.89
CA GLY A 32 7.04 5.07 -14.86
C GLY A 32 6.40 4.16 -15.91
N GLY A 33 5.07 3.96 -15.86
CA GLY A 33 4.31 3.11 -16.78
C GLY A 33 3.86 1.76 -16.21
N LYS A 34 2.82 1.16 -16.80
CA LYS A 34 2.33 -0.18 -16.46
C LYS A 34 2.28 -1.05 -17.71
N ARG A 35 2.72 -2.30 -17.61
CA ARG A 35 2.50 -3.32 -18.64
C ARG A 35 1.15 -4.01 -18.48
N ASP A 36 0.60 -3.98 -17.27
CA ASP A 36 -0.72 -4.53 -16.93
C ASP A 36 -1.39 -3.59 -15.91
N THR A 37 -2.54 -3.03 -16.28
CA THR A 37 -3.28 -2.08 -15.45
C THR A 37 -4.15 -2.75 -14.39
N ASP A 38 -4.55 -4.00 -14.61
CA ASP A 38 -5.47 -4.74 -13.75
C ASP A 38 -4.72 -5.39 -12.58
N LEU A 39 -3.56 -5.97 -12.88
CA LEU A 39 -2.63 -6.53 -11.89
C LEU A 39 -1.65 -5.49 -11.34
N ILE A 40 -1.63 -4.29 -11.93
CA ILE A 40 -0.73 -3.17 -11.60
C ILE A 40 0.73 -3.62 -11.69
N LEU A 41 1.13 -4.14 -12.86
CA LEU A 41 2.49 -4.58 -13.13
C LEU A 41 3.27 -3.46 -13.84
N PRO A 42 4.49 -3.12 -13.39
CA PRO A 42 5.24 -2.01 -13.96
C PRO A 42 6.00 -2.46 -15.20
N ILE A 43 6.38 -1.50 -16.05
CA ILE A 43 7.26 -1.78 -17.20
C ILE A 43 8.73 -1.94 -16.78
N ASN A 44 9.13 -1.42 -15.62
CA ASN A 44 10.49 -1.52 -15.08
C ASN A 44 10.49 -1.66 -13.55
N SER A 45 11.57 -2.22 -13.00
CA SER A 45 11.78 -2.27 -11.55
C SER A 45 12.03 -0.86 -10.99
N SER A 46 11.84 -0.68 -9.69
CA SER A 46 12.03 0.62 -9.04
C SER A 46 12.65 0.49 -7.66
N LEU A 47 13.34 1.56 -7.22
CA LEU A 47 14.02 1.62 -5.94
C LEU A 47 13.54 2.85 -5.15
N SER A 48 13.32 2.65 -3.85
CA SER A 48 12.91 3.73 -2.95
C SER A 48 13.52 3.61 -1.55
N VAL A 49 13.53 4.73 -0.84
CA VAL A 49 13.91 4.83 0.57
C VAL A 49 12.68 5.13 1.42
N THR A 50 12.53 4.40 2.53
CA THR A 50 11.47 4.61 3.52
C THR A 50 11.73 5.88 4.30
N LEU A 51 10.74 6.75 4.42
CA LEU A 51 10.79 7.90 5.30
C LEU A 51 10.32 7.49 6.69
N HIS A 52 10.98 7.99 7.73
CA HIS A 52 10.63 7.62 9.10
C HIS A 52 9.21 8.08 9.50
N GLN A 53 8.51 7.26 10.28
CA GLN A 53 7.08 7.44 10.60
C GLN A 53 6.81 8.56 11.60
N ASP A 54 7.84 9.01 12.31
CA ASP A 54 7.76 10.14 13.24
C ASP A 54 7.38 11.42 12.47
N GLN A 55 7.96 11.61 11.29
CA GLN A 55 7.73 12.77 10.44
C GLN A 55 6.54 12.55 9.49
N LEU A 56 6.51 11.43 8.75
CA LEU A 56 5.53 11.21 7.67
C LEU A 56 4.90 9.82 7.78
N ARG A 57 3.60 9.80 8.08
CA ARG A 57 2.84 8.56 8.28
C ARG A 57 1.39 8.67 7.82
N THR A 58 0.87 7.53 7.41
CA THR A 58 -0.56 7.28 7.34
C THR A 58 -0.98 6.45 8.55
N THR A 59 -2.03 6.88 9.24
CA THR A 59 -2.68 6.12 10.30
C THR A 59 -3.96 5.52 9.75
N THR A 60 -4.13 4.19 9.79
CA THR A 60 -5.37 3.54 9.36
C THR A 60 -5.95 2.70 10.49
N THR A 61 -7.24 2.88 10.70
CA THR A 61 -8.09 2.13 11.62
C THR A 61 -9.05 1.28 10.81
N ALA A 62 -8.99 -0.04 10.94
CA ALA A 62 -9.96 -0.95 10.31
C ALA A 62 -10.82 -1.63 11.38
N ALA A 63 -12.12 -1.69 11.12
CA ALA A 63 -13.16 -2.26 11.98
C ALA A 63 -14.06 -3.20 11.20
N ALA A 64 -14.36 -4.39 11.73
CA ALA A 64 -15.38 -5.27 11.16
C ALA A 64 -16.44 -5.59 12.22
N CYS A 65 -17.71 -5.53 11.82
CA CYS A 65 -18.85 -5.77 12.70
C CYS A 65 -19.98 -6.48 11.94
N ARG A 66 -20.75 -7.31 12.65
CA ARG A 66 -21.96 -7.96 12.11
C ARG A 66 -23.02 -6.93 11.71
N ASP A 67 -23.09 -5.84 12.45
CA ASP A 67 -24.15 -4.83 12.31
C ASP A 67 -23.81 -3.79 11.21
N PHE A 68 -22.62 -3.88 10.60
CA PHE A 68 -22.28 -3.08 9.42
C PHE A 68 -22.96 -3.65 8.18
N THR A 69 -23.71 -2.81 7.48
CA THR A 69 -24.49 -3.18 6.29
C THR A 69 -23.68 -3.11 5.00
N GLU A 70 -22.65 -2.26 4.94
CA GLU A 70 -21.80 -2.04 3.77
C GLU A 70 -20.34 -1.78 4.14
N ASP A 71 -19.43 -2.01 3.17
CA ASP A 71 -18.02 -1.63 3.35
C ASP A 71 -17.92 -0.10 3.19
N ARG A 72 -17.35 0.62 4.15
CA ARG A 72 -17.23 2.11 4.14
C ARG A 72 -15.81 2.54 4.42
N LEU A 73 -15.36 3.63 3.78
CA LEU A 73 -14.02 4.16 3.98
C LEU A 73 -14.03 5.68 4.15
N TRP A 74 -13.31 6.17 5.15
CA TRP A 74 -13.08 7.59 5.39
C TRP A 74 -11.60 7.90 5.21
N LEU A 75 -11.29 8.98 4.50
CA LEU A 75 -9.94 9.50 4.30
C LEU A 75 -9.89 10.96 4.78
N ASN A 76 -9.14 11.23 5.85
CA ASN A 76 -9.04 12.55 6.50
C ASN A 76 -10.42 13.13 6.88
N GLY A 77 -11.32 12.30 7.41
CA GLY A 77 -12.66 12.70 7.83
C GLY A 77 -13.71 12.72 6.72
N GLU A 78 -13.32 12.67 5.45
CA GLU A 78 -14.25 12.61 4.31
C GLU A 78 -14.53 11.17 3.91
N GLU A 79 -15.80 10.82 3.74
CA GLU A 79 -16.17 9.52 3.21
C GLU A 79 -15.82 9.42 1.72
N VAL A 80 -15.19 8.33 1.33
CA VAL A 80 -14.85 8.04 -0.05
C VAL A 80 -15.58 6.79 -0.52
N ASP A 81 -15.87 6.75 -1.82
CA ASP A 81 -16.55 5.63 -2.44
C ASP A 81 -15.79 4.32 -2.22
N ALA A 82 -16.38 3.42 -1.43
CA ALA A 82 -15.79 2.13 -1.12
C ALA A 82 -15.87 1.13 -2.28
N THR A 83 -16.64 1.43 -3.33
CA THR A 83 -16.79 0.59 -4.52
C THR A 83 -15.66 0.75 -5.53
N GLN A 84 -14.73 1.69 -5.28
CA GLN A 84 -13.54 1.90 -6.12
C GLN A 84 -12.80 0.59 -6.42
N PRO A 85 -12.49 0.29 -7.70
CA PRO A 85 -11.95 -1.01 -8.11
C PRO A 85 -10.67 -1.44 -7.35
N ARG A 86 -9.79 -0.48 -7.06
CA ARG A 86 -8.53 -0.71 -6.32
C ARG A 86 -8.75 -1.10 -4.87
N LEU A 87 -9.69 -0.44 -4.20
CA LEU A 87 -10.05 -0.77 -2.83
C LEU A 87 -10.69 -2.15 -2.75
N GLN A 88 -11.64 -2.43 -3.66
CA GLN A 88 -12.28 -3.73 -3.77
C GLN A 88 -11.29 -4.84 -4.09
N ALA A 89 -10.27 -4.57 -4.91
CA ALA A 89 -9.19 -5.52 -5.17
C ALA A 89 -8.40 -5.87 -3.90
N CYS A 90 -8.02 -4.87 -3.08
CA CYS A 90 -7.34 -5.11 -1.81
C CYS A 90 -8.23 -5.89 -0.82
N LEU A 91 -9.48 -5.47 -0.61
CA LEU A 91 -10.42 -6.14 0.30
C LEU A 91 -10.64 -7.61 -0.08
N ARG A 92 -10.91 -7.87 -1.37
CA ARG A 92 -11.11 -9.21 -1.91
C ARG A 92 -9.88 -10.09 -1.68
N GLU A 93 -8.69 -9.55 -1.93
CA GLU A 93 -7.45 -10.32 -1.83
C GLU A 93 -7.05 -10.61 -0.39
N VAL A 94 -7.19 -9.66 0.54
CA VAL A 94 -6.99 -9.94 1.98
C VAL A 94 -7.98 -10.99 2.48
N ARG A 95 -9.27 -10.87 2.11
CA ARG A 95 -10.29 -11.88 2.45
C ARG A 95 -9.95 -13.25 1.85
N ARG A 96 -9.42 -13.31 0.63
CA ARG A 96 -8.97 -14.56 -0.02
C ARG A 96 -7.81 -15.20 0.75
N LEU A 97 -6.81 -14.42 1.16
CA LEU A 97 -5.69 -14.90 1.97
C LEU A 97 -6.16 -15.38 3.36
N ALA A 98 -7.08 -14.65 3.98
CA ALA A 98 -7.69 -15.05 5.26
C ALA A 98 -8.44 -16.39 5.15
N ARG A 99 -9.22 -16.61 4.08
CA ARG A 99 -9.87 -17.92 3.81
C ARG A 99 -8.84 -19.02 3.64
N LYS A 100 -7.82 -18.79 2.81
CA LYS A 100 -6.77 -19.79 2.55
C LYS A 100 -6.06 -20.22 3.83
N ARG A 101 -5.82 -19.30 4.77
CA ARG A 101 -5.17 -19.61 6.06
C ARG A 101 -6.10 -20.35 7.03
N ARG A 102 -7.36 -19.92 7.13
CA ARG A 102 -8.32 -20.48 8.09
C ARG A 102 -8.89 -21.84 7.65
N GLY A 103 -8.90 -22.14 6.35
CA GLY A 103 -9.66 -23.28 5.85
C GLY A 103 -11.15 -23.15 6.19
N ASP A 104 -11.81 -24.27 6.49
CA ASP A 104 -13.21 -24.34 6.93
C ASP A 104 -13.37 -24.18 8.46
N ASP A 105 -12.37 -23.64 9.16
CA ASP A 105 -12.40 -23.48 10.61
C ASP A 105 -13.44 -22.43 11.04
N ALA A 106 -14.65 -22.90 11.33
CA ALA A 106 -15.79 -22.11 11.79
C ALA A 106 -15.58 -21.47 13.17
N SER A 107 -14.51 -21.82 13.90
CA SER A 107 -14.18 -21.24 15.20
C SER A 107 -13.52 -19.86 15.12
N ALA A 108 -13.21 -19.39 13.91
CA ALA A 108 -12.53 -18.13 13.74
C ALA A 108 -13.41 -16.94 14.22
N PRO A 109 -12.91 -16.09 15.13
CA PRO A 109 -13.76 -15.18 15.90
C PRO A 109 -14.37 -14.02 15.09
N LEU A 110 -13.86 -13.77 13.88
CA LEU A 110 -14.34 -12.72 12.98
C LEU A 110 -14.78 -13.33 11.65
N SER A 111 -16.08 -13.21 11.31
CA SER A 111 -16.59 -13.65 10.01
C SER A 111 -16.02 -12.82 8.87
N LEU A 112 -15.61 -13.49 7.79
CA LEU A 112 -15.15 -12.85 6.55
C LEU A 112 -16.31 -12.26 5.73
N SER A 113 -17.56 -12.56 6.10
CA SER A 113 -18.76 -11.94 5.52
C SER A 113 -19.09 -10.58 6.11
N TYR A 114 -18.54 -10.26 7.29
CA TYR A 114 -18.77 -8.97 7.93
C TYR A 114 -18.19 -7.85 7.08
N LYS A 115 -18.96 -6.76 7.03
CA LYS A 115 -18.55 -5.55 6.36
C LYS A 115 -17.51 -4.83 7.20
N VAL A 116 -16.70 -4.02 6.52
CA VAL A 116 -15.57 -3.31 7.12
C VAL A 116 -15.75 -1.81 7.00
N HIS A 117 -15.60 -1.13 8.12
CA HIS A 117 -15.43 0.31 8.16
C HIS A 117 -13.95 0.63 8.34
N VAL A 118 -13.40 1.47 7.49
CA VAL A 118 -11.99 1.88 7.54
C VAL A 118 -11.89 3.39 7.64
N ALA A 119 -11.24 3.90 8.66
CA ALA A 119 -10.90 5.32 8.76
C ALA A 119 -9.39 5.48 8.62
N SER A 120 -8.95 6.35 7.71
CA SER A 120 -7.53 6.60 7.44
C SER A 120 -7.22 8.08 7.46
N GLU A 121 -6.09 8.46 8.05
CA GLU A 121 -5.64 9.84 8.17
C GLU A 121 -4.15 9.94 7.85
N ASN A 122 -3.74 11.01 7.17
CA ASN A 122 -2.34 11.31 6.90
C ASN A 122 -1.90 12.54 7.70
N ASN A 123 -0.71 12.51 8.29
CA ASN A 123 -0.14 13.69 8.95
C ASN A 123 0.62 14.63 7.99
N PHE A 124 0.39 14.48 6.68
CA PHE A 124 1.04 15.25 5.63
C PHE A 124 0.02 15.75 4.61
N PRO A 125 0.25 16.91 3.96
CA PRO A 125 -0.74 17.49 3.06
C PRO A 125 -0.99 16.54 1.87
N THR A 126 -2.25 16.09 1.71
CA THR A 126 -2.66 15.17 0.64
C THR A 126 -2.30 15.70 -0.75
N ALA A 127 -2.34 17.02 -0.93
CA ALA A 127 -2.11 17.69 -2.20
C ALA A 127 -0.62 18.02 -2.48
N ALA A 128 0.29 17.91 -1.51
CA ALA A 128 1.72 18.21 -1.69
C ALA A 128 2.48 17.19 -2.59
N GLY A 129 1.78 16.36 -3.37
CA GLY A 129 2.38 15.39 -4.28
C GLY A 129 3.13 14.25 -3.59
N LEU A 130 3.00 14.14 -2.27
CA LEU A 130 3.71 13.23 -1.40
C LEU A 130 3.07 11.83 -1.38
N ALA A 131 3.00 11.14 -2.53
CA ALA A 131 2.67 9.71 -2.67
C ALA A 131 1.62 9.15 -1.66
N SER A 132 0.54 9.89 -1.41
CA SER A 132 -0.44 9.59 -0.35
C SER A 132 -1.10 8.22 -0.54
N SER A 133 -1.29 7.80 -1.80
CA SER A 133 -1.84 6.49 -2.13
C SER A 133 -0.92 5.32 -1.76
N ALA A 134 0.40 5.49 -1.78
CA ALA A 134 1.34 4.41 -1.46
C ALA A 134 1.25 4.03 0.01
N ALA A 135 1.43 5.02 0.89
CA ALA A 135 1.30 4.82 2.34
C ALA A 135 -0.13 4.43 2.74
N GLY A 136 -1.16 5.02 2.09
CA GLY A 136 -2.56 4.68 2.33
C GLY A 136 -2.90 3.23 2.05
N TYR A 137 -2.57 2.71 0.85
CA TYR A 137 -2.88 1.32 0.51
C TYR A 137 -2.04 0.31 1.30
N ALA A 138 -0.78 0.63 1.61
CA ALA A 138 0.03 -0.21 2.48
C ALA A 138 -0.55 -0.29 3.90
N CYS A 139 -0.96 0.85 4.45
CA CYS A 139 -1.58 0.90 5.78
C CYS A 139 -2.92 0.19 5.83
N LEU A 140 -3.77 0.38 4.81
CA LEU A 140 -5.01 -0.35 4.63
C LEU A 140 -4.78 -1.86 4.62
N VAL A 141 -3.89 -2.34 3.75
CA VAL A 141 -3.62 -3.78 3.60
C VAL A 141 -3.08 -4.37 4.90
N SER A 142 -2.15 -3.70 5.56
CA SER A 142 -1.62 -4.16 6.84
C SER A 142 -2.69 -4.14 7.94
N ALA A 143 -3.60 -3.16 7.95
CA ALA A 143 -4.66 -3.07 8.96
C ALA A 143 -5.69 -4.19 8.77
N LEU A 144 -6.09 -4.44 7.53
CA LEU A 144 -6.96 -5.55 7.16
C LEU A 144 -6.29 -6.91 7.43
N ALA A 145 -5.00 -7.05 7.10
CA ALA A 145 -4.26 -8.28 7.35
C ALA A 145 -4.22 -8.59 8.85
N ARG A 146 -3.90 -7.60 9.70
CA ARG A 146 -3.98 -7.74 11.16
C ARG A 146 -5.40 -8.05 11.65
N LEU A 147 -6.41 -7.34 11.12
CA LEU A 147 -7.82 -7.54 11.47
C LEU A 147 -8.28 -8.99 11.20
N TYR A 148 -7.86 -9.55 10.06
CA TYR A 148 -8.23 -10.90 9.67
C TYR A 148 -7.24 -11.99 10.10
N GLY A 149 -6.12 -11.62 10.74
CA GLY A 149 -5.06 -12.55 11.13
C GLY A 149 -4.36 -13.16 9.92
N VAL A 150 -4.07 -12.38 8.88
CA VAL A 150 -3.24 -12.75 7.73
C VAL A 150 -1.79 -12.37 8.04
N GLU A 151 -0.89 -13.33 7.88
CA GLU A 151 0.56 -13.15 8.00
C GLU A 151 1.24 -13.50 6.66
N GLY A 152 2.51 -13.13 6.53
CA GLY A 152 3.33 -13.40 5.37
C GLY A 152 3.40 -12.23 4.40
N GLU A 153 3.61 -12.56 3.13
CA GLU A 153 3.94 -11.56 2.10
C GLU A 153 2.68 -10.85 1.57
N LEU A 154 2.64 -9.52 1.73
CA LEU A 154 1.48 -8.67 1.45
C LEU A 154 1.71 -7.62 0.35
N SER A 155 2.90 -7.57 -0.24
CA SER A 155 3.25 -6.65 -1.34
C SER A 155 2.34 -6.81 -2.54
N GLU A 156 1.96 -8.04 -2.90
CA GLU A 156 1.05 -8.28 -4.03
C GLU A 156 -0.31 -7.59 -3.78
N VAL A 157 -0.83 -7.72 -2.55
CA VAL A 157 -2.10 -7.12 -2.14
C VAL A 157 -2.03 -5.60 -2.17
N ALA A 158 -0.96 -5.03 -1.61
CA ALA A 158 -0.73 -3.59 -1.60
C ALA A 158 -0.57 -3.04 -3.03
N ARG A 159 0.16 -3.78 -3.90
CA ARG A 159 0.38 -3.41 -5.31
C ARG A 159 -0.93 -3.26 -6.08
N ARG A 160 -1.91 -4.14 -5.86
CA ARG A 160 -3.25 -4.09 -6.49
C ARG A 160 -4.05 -2.84 -6.11
N GLY A 161 -3.77 -2.25 -4.96
CA GLY A 161 -4.33 -0.96 -4.55
C GLY A 161 -3.57 0.21 -5.19
N SER A 162 -2.25 0.21 -5.04
CA SER A 162 -1.36 1.17 -5.67
C SER A 162 0.00 0.51 -5.88
N GLY A 163 0.54 0.58 -7.10
CA GLY A 163 1.77 -0.14 -7.46
C GLY A 163 2.93 0.15 -6.50
N SER A 164 3.13 1.42 -6.13
CA SER A 164 4.17 1.83 -5.19
C SER A 164 3.92 1.46 -3.73
N ALA A 165 2.69 1.07 -3.35
CA ALA A 165 2.38 0.69 -1.97
C ALA A 165 3.10 -0.60 -1.54
N CYS A 166 3.46 -1.49 -2.47
CA CYS A 166 4.23 -2.69 -2.14
C CYS A 166 5.55 -2.36 -1.44
N ARG A 167 6.25 -1.32 -1.90
CA ARG A 167 7.51 -0.90 -1.28
C ARG A 167 7.27 -0.36 0.13
N SER A 168 6.10 0.21 0.36
CA SER A 168 5.66 0.72 1.67
C SER A 168 5.38 -0.32 2.73
N MET A 169 5.46 -1.60 2.40
CA MET A 169 5.30 -2.71 3.34
C MET A 169 6.58 -3.00 4.15
N LEU A 170 7.73 -2.47 3.72
CA LEU A 170 9.06 -2.78 4.29
C LEU A 170 9.75 -1.50 4.82
N GLY A 171 10.91 -1.62 5.48
CA GLY A 171 11.72 -0.48 5.96
C GLY A 171 13.03 -0.31 5.17
N GLY A 172 13.76 0.80 5.37
CA GLY A 172 15.05 1.08 4.73
C GLY A 172 15.01 1.28 3.21
N PHE A 173 15.89 0.58 2.48
CA PHE A 173 15.99 0.61 1.03
C PHE A 173 15.21 -0.55 0.44
N VAL A 174 14.25 -0.26 -0.44
CA VAL A 174 13.31 -1.24 -0.96
C VAL A 174 13.19 -1.16 -2.46
N GLN A 175 13.39 -2.30 -3.11
CA GLN A 175 13.20 -2.50 -4.52
C GLN A 175 11.84 -3.15 -4.79
N TRP A 176 11.11 -2.64 -5.78
CA TRP A 176 9.98 -3.36 -6.39
C TRP A 176 10.45 -3.99 -7.69
N HIS A 177 10.42 -5.31 -7.72
CA HIS A 177 10.73 -6.10 -8.91
C HIS A 177 9.60 -5.99 -9.93
N ARG A 178 9.97 -5.76 -11.19
CA ARG A 178 8.98 -5.74 -12.27
C ARG A 178 8.25 -7.08 -12.39
N GLY A 179 8.92 -8.20 -12.09
CA GLY A 179 8.43 -9.55 -12.36
C GLY A 179 8.31 -9.84 -13.86
N GLU A 180 8.32 -11.10 -14.24
CA GLU A 180 8.25 -11.55 -15.63
C GLU A 180 7.00 -12.40 -15.88
N ARG A 181 6.44 -12.99 -14.82
CA ARG A 181 5.26 -13.83 -14.92
C ARG A 181 4.02 -13.00 -15.29
N PRO A 182 3.17 -13.49 -16.20
CA PRO A 182 1.90 -12.86 -16.53
C PRO A 182 0.93 -12.77 -15.34
N ASP A 183 1.00 -13.72 -14.40
CA ASP A 183 0.17 -13.70 -13.19
C ASP A 183 0.65 -12.70 -12.13
N GLY A 184 1.81 -12.07 -12.35
CA GLY A 184 2.35 -11.03 -11.49
C GLY A 184 2.86 -11.51 -10.13
N ARG A 185 2.96 -12.82 -9.89
CA ARG A 185 3.35 -13.36 -8.56
C ARG A 185 4.80 -13.08 -8.18
N ASP A 186 5.64 -12.76 -9.15
CA ASP A 186 7.04 -12.37 -8.98
C ASP A 186 7.27 -10.85 -9.00
N SER A 187 6.21 -10.05 -9.17
CA SER A 187 6.29 -8.59 -9.05
C SER A 187 6.04 -8.15 -7.61
N VAL A 188 7.06 -8.33 -6.77
CA VAL A 188 7.02 -8.11 -5.31
C VAL A 188 8.06 -7.09 -4.85
N ALA A 189 7.87 -6.55 -3.64
CA ALA A 189 8.88 -5.72 -3.01
C ALA A 189 9.91 -6.57 -2.25
N GLN A 190 11.16 -6.13 -2.24
CA GLN A 190 12.27 -6.72 -1.52
C GLN A 190 13.04 -5.64 -0.79
N GLN A 191 13.33 -5.86 0.49
CA GLN A 191 14.25 -5.02 1.24
C GLN A 191 15.68 -5.31 0.80
N LEU A 192 16.39 -4.28 0.34
CA LEU A 192 17.81 -4.37 -0.02
C LEU A 192 18.70 -4.08 1.19
N ALA A 193 18.30 -3.11 2.00
CA ALA A 193 19.03 -2.76 3.22
C ALA A 193 18.05 -2.24 4.29
N PRO A 194 18.27 -2.53 5.57
CA PRO A 194 17.44 -2.04 6.66
C PRO A 194 17.59 -0.53 6.84
N GLU A 195 16.67 0.09 7.58
CA GLU A 195 16.73 1.52 7.94
C GLU A 195 18.00 1.91 8.70
N THR A 196 18.62 0.96 9.41
CA THR A 196 19.87 1.15 10.15
C THR A 196 21.12 1.11 9.27
N HIS A 197 20.99 0.83 7.97
CA HIS A 197 22.13 0.69 7.07
C HIS A 197 22.86 2.01 6.79
N TRP A 198 22.11 3.13 6.75
CA TRP A 198 22.67 4.44 6.44
C TRP A 198 22.04 5.53 7.34
N PRO A 199 22.41 5.56 8.64
CA PRO A 199 21.79 6.46 9.61
C PRO A 199 22.08 7.95 9.38
N GLU A 200 23.15 8.28 8.65
CA GLU A 200 23.51 9.66 8.31
C GLU A 200 22.65 10.23 7.17
N LEU A 201 21.92 9.38 6.42
CA LEU A 201 21.10 9.83 5.30
C LEU A 201 19.92 10.67 5.80
N SER A 202 19.92 11.95 5.46
CA SER A 202 18.84 12.89 5.76
C SER A 202 18.06 13.25 4.50
N ILE A 203 16.73 13.37 4.63
CA ILE A 203 15.84 13.67 3.51
C ILE A 203 15.07 14.96 3.80
N LEU A 204 15.27 15.96 2.95
CA LEU A 204 14.57 17.24 2.99
C LEU A 204 13.50 17.26 1.89
N VAL A 205 12.25 17.52 2.27
CA VAL A 205 11.13 17.63 1.34
C VAL A 205 10.71 19.09 1.23
N LEU A 206 11.01 19.71 0.08
CA LEU A 206 10.61 21.08 -0.21
C LEU A 206 9.24 21.08 -0.89
N VAL A 207 8.21 21.53 -0.17
CA VAL A 207 6.84 21.64 -0.70
C VAL A 207 6.74 22.95 -1.49
N VAL A 208 6.79 22.85 -2.82
CA VAL A 208 6.73 24.01 -3.73
C VAL A 208 5.29 24.48 -3.95
N SER A 209 4.33 23.55 -4.00
CA SER A 209 2.91 23.85 -4.09
C SER A 209 2.10 22.80 -3.34
N GLY A 210 1.05 23.25 -2.66
CA GLY A 210 0.06 22.41 -2.00
C GLY A 210 -1.19 22.18 -2.85
N GLU A 211 -1.18 22.56 -4.13
CA GLU A 211 -2.35 22.41 -5.01
C GLU A 211 -2.48 20.99 -5.57
N LYS A 212 -3.72 20.58 -5.84
CA LYS A 212 -3.99 19.28 -6.45
C LYS A 212 -3.40 19.26 -7.87
N LYS A 213 -2.63 18.22 -8.18
CA LYS A 213 -2.08 18.00 -9.51
C LYS A 213 -3.19 17.97 -10.57
N ALA A 214 -2.99 18.72 -11.66
CA ALA A 214 -3.92 18.74 -12.80
C ALA A 214 -4.05 17.36 -13.46
N VAL A 215 -2.94 16.64 -13.62
CA VAL A 215 -2.92 15.27 -14.18
C VAL A 215 -2.55 14.28 -13.09
N GLY A 216 -3.44 13.32 -12.83
CA GLY A 216 -3.19 12.23 -11.88
C GLY A 216 -2.13 11.26 -12.41
N SER A 217 -1.27 10.73 -11.53
CA SER A 217 -0.16 9.85 -11.93
C SER A 217 -0.59 8.63 -12.74
N THR A 218 -1.77 8.05 -12.47
CA THR A 218 -2.27 6.90 -13.23
C THR A 218 -2.46 7.25 -14.71
N ALA A 219 -3.20 8.33 -14.99
CA ALA A 219 -3.46 8.77 -16.35
C ALA A 219 -2.17 9.24 -17.02
N GLY A 220 -1.37 10.08 -16.35
CA GLY A 220 -0.12 10.59 -16.92
C GLY A 220 0.90 9.49 -17.24
N MET A 221 1.03 8.47 -16.38
CA MET A 221 1.91 7.33 -16.65
C MET A 221 1.40 6.50 -17.82
N GLN A 222 0.09 6.32 -17.97
CA GLN A 222 -0.47 5.56 -19.09
C GLN A 222 -0.28 6.30 -20.41
N THR A 223 -0.62 7.59 -20.46
CA THR A 223 -0.35 8.44 -21.64
C THR A 223 1.13 8.40 -22.01
N SER A 224 2.04 8.41 -21.04
CA SER A 224 3.47 8.30 -21.30
C SER A 224 3.86 6.96 -21.94
N VAL A 225 3.24 5.84 -21.52
CA VAL A 225 3.41 4.53 -22.16
C VAL A 225 2.91 4.55 -23.59
N ASP A 226 1.76 5.16 -23.83
CA ASP A 226 1.10 5.14 -25.14
C ASP A 226 1.78 6.08 -26.15
N THR A 227 2.42 7.16 -25.68
CA THR A 227 2.85 8.27 -26.55
C THR A 227 4.34 8.60 -26.51
N SER A 228 5.09 8.19 -25.47
CA SER A 228 6.49 8.58 -25.33
C SER A 228 7.43 7.52 -25.93
N PRO A 229 8.11 7.81 -27.07
CA PRO A 229 9.07 6.86 -27.65
C PRO A 229 10.29 6.65 -26.73
N LEU A 230 10.62 7.64 -25.90
CA LEU A 230 11.76 7.58 -24.97
C LEU A 230 11.49 6.67 -23.77
N LEU A 231 10.22 6.48 -23.39
CA LEU A 231 9.88 5.67 -22.22
C LEU A 231 10.22 4.19 -22.42
N LYS A 232 10.07 3.70 -23.65
CA LYS A 232 10.44 2.33 -24.01
C LYS A 232 11.95 2.09 -23.82
N HIS A 233 12.79 2.94 -24.42
CA HIS A 233 14.24 2.84 -24.26
C HIS A 233 14.68 2.99 -22.79
N ARG A 234 14.06 3.92 -22.05
CA ARG A 234 14.29 4.07 -20.61
C ARG A 234 14.02 2.75 -19.86
N ALA A 235 12.89 2.10 -20.11
CA ALA A 235 12.47 0.91 -19.39
C ALA A 235 13.29 -0.34 -19.77
N GLU A 236 13.66 -0.48 -21.04
CA GLU A 236 14.35 -1.67 -21.58
C GLU A 236 15.87 -1.63 -21.38
N VAL A 237 16.49 -0.43 -21.41
CA VAL A 237 17.95 -0.29 -21.37
C VAL A 237 18.42 0.45 -20.12
N VAL A 238 17.93 1.69 -19.92
CA VAL A 238 18.49 2.59 -18.91
C VAL A 238 18.20 2.14 -17.48
N VAL A 239 16.97 1.70 -17.18
CA VAL A 239 16.61 1.31 -15.80
C VAL A 239 17.32 0.02 -15.38
N PRO A 240 17.35 -1.06 -16.19
CA PRO A 240 18.10 -2.27 -15.84
C PRO A 240 19.56 -2.00 -15.47
N GLU A 241 20.28 -1.21 -16.27
CA GLU A 241 21.69 -0.84 -16.00
C GLU A 241 21.88 -0.04 -14.70
N ARG A 242 20.87 0.72 -14.28
CA ARG A 242 20.92 1.49 -13.03
C ARG A 242 20.48 0.70 -11.80
N MET A 243 19.88 -0.47 -11.99
CA MET A 243 19.42 -1.34 -10.89
C MET A 243 20.46 -2.40 -10.51
N THR A 244 21.51 -2.59 -11.33
CA THR A 244 22.67 -3.44 -11.07
C THR A 244 23.76 -2.69 -10.35
#